data_AF-A0A7L1VXC1-F1
#
_entry.id   AF-A0A7L1VXC1-F1
#
_cell.length_a   1.000
_cell.length_b   1.000
_cell.length_c   1.000
_cell.angle_alpha   90.00
_cell.angle_beta   90.00
_cell.angle_gamma   90.00
#
_symmetry.space_group_name_H-M   'P 1'
#
loop_
_entity.id
_entity.type
_entity.pdbx_description
1 polymer ?
#
loop_
_entity_poly.entity_id
_entity_poly.type
_entity_poly.pdbx_seq_one_letter_code
_entity_poly.pdbx_strand_id
1 'polypeptide(L)'
;MAEGEITTFAALTEKFNLPPGNYKKPKLLYCSNGGHFLRILPDGTVDGTRDRSDQHIQLQLSAESVGVVHIRSTQSGQYLAMDTNGLLYGSQLLGEECLFLERLEENHYNTYVSKLHADKNWFVGLKKNGNSKLGPRTHYGQKAILFLPLPVSAD
;
A
#
# COMPACT_ATOMS: atom_id res chain seq x y z
N MET A 1 4.39 21.75 38.21
CA MET A 1 4.25 20.39 37.66
C MET A 1 3.46 20.53 36.37
N ALA A 2 4.13 20.43 35.22
CA ALA A 2 3.46 20.52 33.93
C ALA A 2 3.04 19.10 33.52
N GLU A 3 1.74 18.81 33.61
CA GLU A 3 1.17 17.61 33.02
C GLU A 3 1.10 17.83 31.50
N GLY A 4 2.08 17.24 30.80
CA GLY A 4 2.22 17.34 29.36
C GLY A 4 1.19 16.52 28.61
N GLU A 5 0.73 17.08 27.50
CA GLU A 5 -0.16 16.50 26.48
C GLU A 5 0.35 15.11 26.01
N ILE A 6 -0.34 14.03 26.40
CA ILE A 6 -0.13 12.67 25.84
C ILE A 6 -1.35 12.23 25.00
N THR A 7 -2.19 13.17 24.56
CA THR A 7 -3.48 12.85 23.92
C THR A 7 -3.42 12.67 22.39
N THR A 8 -2.25 12.77 21.75
CA THR A 8 -2.24 13.19 20.33
C THR A 8 -1.98 12.11 19.28
N PHE A 9 -1.15 11.08 19.53
CA PHE A 9 -0.78 10.12 18.46
C PHE A 9 -1.50 8.77 18.58
N ALA A 10 -1.46 8.15 19.76
CA ALA A 10 -2.11 6.85 20.00
C ALA A 10 -3.65 6.91 19.80
N ALA A 11 -4.27 8.02 20.23
CA ALA A 11 -5.70 8.24 20.05
C ALA A 11 -6.09 8.43 18.57
N LEU A 12 -5.21 9.02 17.74
CA LEU A 12 -5.46 9.16 16.30
C LEU A 12 -5.27 7.82 15.56
N THR A 13 -4.28 7.01 15.94
CA THR A 13 -4.08 5.67 15.36
C THR A 13 -5.26 4.76 15.64
N GLU A 14 -5.81 4.79 16.86
CA GLU A 14 -7.01 4.03 17.23
C GLU A 14 -8.27 4.57 16.52
N LYS A 15 -8.49 5.89 16.51
CA LYS A 15 -9.69 6.49 15.91
C LYS A 15 -9.79 6.27 14.39
N PHE A 16 -8.66 6.23 13.69
CA PHE A 16 -8.60 6.09 12.24
C PHE A 16 -8.13 4.71 11.77
N ASN A 17 -8.00 3.74 12.69
CA ASN A 17 -7.45 2.41 12.43
C ASN A 17 -6.18 2.50 11.58
N LEU A 18 -5.18 3.29 12.01
CA LEU A 18 -3.93 3.43 11.29
C LEU A 18 -2.96 2.33 11.71
N PRO A 19 -2.24 1.69 10.77
CA PRO A 19 -1.29 0.67 11.14
C PRO A 19 -0.14 1.30 11.94
N PRO A 20 0.44 0.57 12.91
CA PRO A 20 1.66 0.97 13.62
C PRO A 20 2.87 0.86 12.66
N GLY A 21 2.91 1.69 11.64
CA GLY A 21 3.88 1.64 10.56
C GLY A 21 4.97 2.68 10.70
N ASN A 22 6.20 2.25 11.01
CA ASN A 22 7.38 3.06 10.75
C ASN A 22 7.76 2.94 9.25
N TYR A 23 7.90 4.08 8.57
CA TYR A 23 8.26 4.16 7.15
C TYR A 23 9.76 4.36 6.90
N LYS A 24 10.63 4.29 7.91
CA LYS A 24 12.09 4.49 7.77
C LYS A 24 12.81 3.45 6.89
N LYS A 25 12.23 2.27 6.70
CA LYS A 25 12.83 1.17 5.94
C LYS A 25 11.89 0.73 4.82
N PRO A 26 12.42 0.25 3.69
CA PRO A 26 11.61 -0.36 2.65
C PRO A 26 10.95 -1.64 3.18
N LYS A 27 9.82 -1.99 2.56
CA LYS A 27 9.00 -3.14 2.92
C LYS A 27 8.59 -3.92 1.68
N LEU A 28 8.16 -5.15 1.90
CA LEU A 28 7.50 -5.99 0.92
C LEU A 28 6.00 -6.00 1.25
N LEU A 29 5.14 -5.64 0.31
CA LEU A 29 3.70 -5.69 0.51
C LEU A 29 3.18 -7.06 0.07
N TYR A 30 3.00 -7.98 1.02
CA TYR A 30 2.58 -9.34 0.75
C TYR A 30 1.04 -9.47 0.77
N CYS A 31 0.45 -9.84 -0.35
CA CYS A 31 -0.98 -10.13 -0.46
C CYS A 31 -1.28 -11.60 -0.14
N SER A 32 -2.07 -11.82 0.92
CA SER A 32 -2.43 -13.17 1.40
C SER A 32 -3.39 -13.94 0.49
N ASN A 33 -4.05 -13.26 -0.45
CA ASN A 33 -5.03 -13.86 -1.36
C ASN A 33 -4.43 -14.98 -2.24
N GLY A 34 -3.28 -14.71 -2.85
CA GLY A 34 -2.56 -15.65 -3.73
C GLY A 34 -1.12 -15.91 -3.31
N GLY A 35 -0.68 -15.26 -2.23
CA GLY A 35 0.69 -15.32 -1.71
C GLY A 35 1.70 -14.59 -2.58
N HIS A 36 1.39 -13.35 -2.99
CA HIS A 36 2.26 -12.56 -3.88
C HIS A 36 2.74 -11.29 -3.19
N PHE A 37 3.99 -10.91 -3.44
CA PHE A 37 4.50 -9.58 -3.16
C PHE A 37 4.12 -8.63 -4.29
N LEU A 38 3.62 -7.45 -3.94
CA LEU A 38 3.35 -6.38 -4.91
C LEU A 38 4.65 -5.97 -5.60
N ARG A 39 4.61 -5.87 -6.93
CA ARG A 39 5.76 -5.58 -7.78
C ARG A 39 5.45 -4.45 -8.75
N ILE A 40 6.41 -3.55 -8.92
CA ILE A 40 6.36 -2.47 -9.91
C ILE A 40 7.54 -2.67 -10.87
N LEU A 41 7.25 -3.15 -12.08
CA LEU A 41 8.25 -3.45 -13.09
C LEU A 41 8.81 -2.17 -13.73
N PRO A 42 10.01 -2.23 -14.37
CA PRO A 42 10.64 -1.07 -14.99
C PRO A 42 9.79 -0.42 -16.10
N ASP A 43 8.94 -1.19 -16.78
CA ASP A 43 8.02 -0.72 -17.82
C ASP A 43 6.76 -0.03 -17.27
N GLY A 44 6.61 0.03 -15.94
CA GLY A 44 5.44 0.59 -15.27
C GLY A 44 4.32 -0.41 -15.02
N THR A 45 4.50 -1.68 -15.40
CA THR A 45 3.51 -2.73 -15.11
C THR A 45 3.48 -3.03 -13.62
N VAL A 46 2.26 -3.10 -13.05
CA VAL A 46 2.04 -3.48 -11.65
C VAL A 46 1.35 -4.84 -11.58
N ASP A 47 2.03 -5.78 -10.93
CA ASP A 47 1.56 -7.14 -10.72
C ASP A 47 2.05 -7.68 -9.36
N GLY A 48 2.02 -9.00 -9.20
CA GLY A 48 2.48 -9.67 -8.01
C GLY A 48 3.29 -10.92 -8.35
N THR A 49 4.37 -11.13 -7.62
CA THR A 49 5.24 -12.30 -7.75
C THR A 49 5.34 -13.07 -6.44
N ARG A 50 5.60 -14.38 -6.50
CA ARG A 50 5.92 -15.20 -5.32
C ARG A 50 7.42 -15.22 -5.01
N ASP A 51 8.22 -14.75 -5.95
CA ASP A 51 9.67 -14.70 -5.80
C ASP A 51 10.05 -13.58 -4.83
N ARG A 52 10.48 -13.98 -3.63
CA ARG A 52 10.93 -13.05 -2.58
C ARG A 52 12.29 -12.41 -2.92
N SER A 53 13.03 -12.96 -3.88
CA SER A 53 14.33 -12.42 -4.31
C SER A 53 14.24 -11.37 -5.41
N ASP A 54 13.04 -11.14 -5.96
CA ASP A 54 12.81 -10.12 -6.99
C ASP A 54 13.23 -8.73 -6.48
N GLN A 55 13.96 -7.97 -7.28
CA GLN A 55 14.45 -6.66 -6.88
C GLN A 55 13.33 -5.59 -6.90
N HIS A 56 12.25 -5.82 -7.65
CA HIS A 56 11.17 -4.87 -7.90
C HIS A 56 10.03 -4.93 -6.87
N ILE A 57 10.13 -5.78 -5.85
CA ILE A 57 9.15 -5.90 -4.76
C ILE A 57 9.53 -5.08 -3.51
N GLN A 58 10.71 -4.45 -3.52
CA GLN A 58 11.17 -3.59 -2.45
C GLN A 58 10.54 -2.20 -2.58
N LEU A 59 9.63 -1.88 -1.66
CA LEU A 59 8.79 -0.69 -1.72
C LEU A 59 9.08 0.23 -0.53
N GLN A 60 9.50 1.46 -0.82
CA GLN A 60 9.63 2.53 0.14
C GLN A 60 8.29 3.25 0.29
N LEU A 61 7.67 3.11 1.45
CA LEU A 61 6.49 3.90 1.81
C LEU A 61 6.95 5.24 2.39
N SER A 62 6.18 6.31 2.18
CA SER A 62 6.35 7.55 2.96
C SER A 62 5.01 8.22 3.14
N ALA A 63 4.83 8.87 4.29
CA ALA A 63 3.61 9.58 4.60
C ALA A 63 3.63 10.97 3.95
N GLU A 64 2.57 11.28 3.22
CA GLU A 64 2.25 12.64 2.78
C GLU A 64 1.55 13.40 3.92
N SER A 65 0.61 12.72 4.58
CA SER A 65 -0.09 13.21 5.77
C SER A 65 -0.59 12.02 6.59
N VAL A 66 -1.27 12.28 7.71
CA VAL A 66 -1.76 11.22 8.61
C VAL A 66 -2.68 10.26 7.84
N GLY A 67 -2.25 8.99 7.74
CA GLY A 67 -2.99 7.94 7.04
C GLY A 67 -3.00 8.06 5.51
N VAL A 68 -2.16 8.91 4.92
CA VAL A 68 -1.98 9.05 3.47
C VAL A 68 -0.52 8.78 3.12
N VAL A 69 -0.29 7.82 2.24
CA VAL A 69 1.05 7.39 1.82
C VAL A 69 1.22 7.45 0.31
N HIS A 70 2.45 7.61 -0.13
CA HIS A 70 2.88 7.20 -1.46
C HIS A 70 3.80 5.97 -1.34
N ILE A 71 3.78 5.10 -2.35
CA ILE A 71 4.52 3.83 -2.36
C ILE A 71 5.47 3.86 -3.54
N ARG A 72 6.78 3.84 -3.29
CA ARG A 72 7.82 3.99 -4.31
C ARG A 72 8.64 2.71 -4.45
N SER A 73 8.86 2.23 -5.66
CA SER A 73 9.84 1.19 -5.96
C SER A 73 11.24 1.70 -5.65
N THR A 74 12.00 0.99 -4.82
CA THR A 74 13.41 1.35 -4.55
C THR A 74 14.28 1.12 -5.78
N GLN A 75 13.93 0.13 -6.61
CA GLN A 75 14.72 -0.28 -7.77
C GLN A 75 14.54 0.66 -8.97
N SER A 76 13.30 0.99 -9.33
CA SER A 76 13.00 1.83 -10.50
C SER A 76 12.75 3.29 -10.15
N GLY A 77 12.54 3.61 -8.87
CA GLY A 77 12.16 4.95 -8.43
C GLY A 77 10.71 5.35 -8.76
N GLN A 78 9.95 4.48 -9.43
CA GLN A 78 8.56 4.72 -9.81
C GLN A 78 7.62 4.64 -8.60
N TYR A 79 6.57 5.44 -8.61
CA TYR A 79 5.50 5.44 -7.63
C TYR A 79 4.37 4.53 -8.09
N LEU A 80 3.80 3.75 -7.18
CA LEU A 80 2.51 3.10 -7.42
C LEU A 80 1.48 4.20 -7.69
N ALA A 81 0.68 4.04 -8.73
CA ALA A 81 -0.40 4.92 -9.08
C ALA A 81 -1.65 4.13 -9.48
N MET A 82 -2.81 4.77 -9.39
CA MET A 82 -4.07 4.23 -9.91
C MET A 82 -4.69 5.26 -10.85
N ASP A 83 -4.92 4.86 -12.10
CA ASP A 83 -5.54 5.73 -13.09
C ASP A 83 -7.05 5.88 -12.90
N THR A 84 -7.65 6.79 -13.68
CA THR A 84 -9.09 7.05 -13.70
C THR A 84 -9.98 5.85 -14.05
N ASN A 85 -9.42 4.79 -14.68
CA ASN A 85 -10.12 3.54 -14.98
C ASN A 85 -9.93 2.48 -13.87
N GLY A 86 -9.13 2.80 -12.84
CA GLY A 86 -8.80 1.93 -11.72
C GLY A 86 -7.67 0.94 -12.03
N LEU A 87 -6.90 1.13 -13.09
CA LEU A 87 -5.72 0.32 -13.38
C LEU A 87 -4.54 0.79 -12.53
N LEU A 88 -3.84 -0.17 -11.92
CA LEU A 88 -2.58 0.11 -11.23
C LEU A 88 -1.43 0.18 -12.23
N TYR A 89 -0.58 1.18 -12.07
CA TYR A 89 0.61 1.37 -12.90
C TYR A 89 1.74 2.04 -12.10
N GLY A 90 2.95 2.01 -12.64
CA GLY A 90 4.13 2.73 -12.14
C GLY A 90 4.23 4.11 -12.79
N SER A 91 4.18 5.17 -11.98
CA SER A 91 4.39 6.55 -12.41
C SER A 91 5.81 7.02 -12.12
N GLN A 92 6.43 7.73 -13.08
CA GLN A 92 7.72 8.39 -12.86
C GLN A 92 7.61 9.68 -12.04
N LEU A 93 6.42 10.29 -12.01
CA LEU A 93 6.16 11.54 -11.31
C LEU A 93 5.22 11.29 -10.14
N LEU A 94 5.53 11.90 -9.00
CA LEU A 94 4.63 11.91 -7.86
C LEU A 94 3.46 12.87 -8.15
N GLY A 95 2.26 12.32 -8.22
CA GLY A 95 1.02 13.08 -8.46
C GLY A 95 -0.14 12.57 -7.60
N GLU A 96 -1.34 13.13 -7.81
CA GLU A 96 -2.52 12.79 -7.00
C GLU A 96 -2.93 11.30 -7.11
N GLU A 97 -2.71 10.69 -8.27
CA GLU A 97 -2.97 9.26 -8.51
C GLU A 97 -2.03 8.33 -7.72
N CYS A 98 -0.94 8.86 -7.16
CA CYS A 98 0.05 8.11 -6.37
C CYS A 98 -0.24 8.08 -4.87
N LEU A 99 -1.32 8.73 -4.43
CA LEU A 99 -1.67 8.86 -3.02
C LEU A 99 -2.69 7.80 -2.61
N PHE A 100 -2.36 7.06 -1.56
CA PHE A 100 -3.21 6.00 -1.02
C PHE A 100 -3.52 6.25 0.45
N LEU A 101 -4.78 6.04 0.82
CA LEU A 101 -5.21 5.98 2.20
C LEU A 101 -4.81 4.62 2.76
N GLU A 102 -3.83 4.60 3.66
CA GLU A 102 -3.42 3.38 4.37
C GLU A 102 -4.30 3.18 5.60
N ARG A 103 -4.93 2.01 5.71
CA ARG A 103 -5.77 1.62 6.86
C ARG A 103 -5.39 0.24 7.35
N LEU A 104 -5.51 0.03 8.65
CA LEU A 104 -5.42 -1.26 9.30
C LEU A 104 -6.83 -1.85 9.35
N GLU A 105 -6.95 -3.06 8.84
CA GLU A 105 -8.17 -3.85 8.93
C GLU A 105 -8.18 -4.72 10.18
N GLU A 106 -9.37 -5.10 10.67
CA GLU A 106 -9.59 -5.84 11.93
C GLU A 106 -8.72 -7.11 12.06
N ASN A 107 -8.28 -7.66 10.93
CA ASN A 107 -7.47 -8.87 10.84
C ASN A 107 -5.95 -8.60 10.86
N HIS A 108 -5.52 -7.39 11.23
CA HIS A 108 -4.13 -6.91 11.25
C HIS A 108 -3.46 -6.80 9.86
N TYR A 109 -4.25 -6.69 8.79
CA TYR A 109 -3.75 -6.43 7.44
C TYR A 109 -3.88 -4.95 7.12
N ASN A 110 -3.00 -4.45 6.26
CA ASN A 110 -3.14 -3.12 5.68
C ASN A 110 -3.96 -3.18 4.40
N THR A 111 -4.79 -2.16 4.19
CA THR A 111 -5.44 -1.84 2.92
C THR A 111 -4.96 -0.48 2.42
N TYR A 112 -4.99 -0.31 1.10
CA TYR A 112 -4.56 0.92 0.43
C TYR A 112 -5.65 1.36 -0.54
N VAL A 113 -6.40 2.39 -0.19
CA VAL A 113 -7.46 2.96 -1.03
C VAL A 113 -6.91 4.12 -1.84
N SER A 114 -7.18 4.21 -3.14
CA SER A 114 -6.83 5.38 -3.94
C SER A 114 -7.47 6.63 -3.33
N LYS A 115 -6.67 7.63 -2.97
CA LYS A 115 -7.18 8.88 -2.37
C LYS A 115 -8.06 9.64 -3.36
N LEU A 116 -7.69 9.65 -4.64
CA LEU A 116 -8.44 10.29 -5.72
C LEU A 116 -9.79 9.61 -6.00
N HIS A 117 -9.92 8.33 -5.65
CA HIS A 117 -11.13 7.52 -5.89
C HIS A 117 -11.69 6.93 -4.59
N ALA A 118 -11.51 7.65 -3.49
CA ALA A 118 -11.92 7.19 -2.16
C ALA A 118 -13.45 7.05 -2.04
N ASP A 119 -14.21 7.93 -2.70
CA ASP A 119 -15.67 7.88 -2.81
C ASP A 119 -16.17 6.57 -3.45
N LYS A 120 -15.37 5.98 -4.34
CA LYS A 120 -15.67 4.72 -5.03
C LYS A 120 -15.13 3.50 -4.30
N ASN A 121 -14.39 3.67 -3.21
CA ASN A 121 -13.68 2.62 -2.48
C ASN A 121 -12.83 1.74 -3.40
N TRP A 122 -11.97 2.36 -4.22
CA TRP A 122 -11.05 1.62 -5.09
C TRP A 122 -9.74 1.31 -4.37
N PHE A 123 -9.43 0.03 -4.27
CA PHE A 123 -8.28 -0.48 -3.54
C PHE A 123 -7.15 -0.92 -4.47
N VAL A 124 -5.92 -0.79 -3.99
CA VAL A 124 -4.83 -1.64 -4.46
C VAL A 124 -5.19 -3.10 -4.16
N GLY A 125 -5.02 -3.99 -5.13
CA GLY A 125 -5.30 -5.40 -4.90
C GLY A 125 -4.68 -6.33 -5.93
N LEU A 126 -4.36 -7.54 -5.47
CA LEU A 126 -3.80 -8.62 -6.30
C LEU A 126 -4.76 -9.81 -6.37
N LYS A 127 -4.96 -10.31 -7.58
CA LYS A 127 -5.73 -11.53 -7.83
C LYS A 127 -4.92 -12.76 -7.42
N LYS A 128 -5.60 -13.91 -7.31
CA LYS A 128 -4.95 -15.19 -6.99
C LYS A 128 -3.90 -15.63 -8.02
N ASN A 129 -3.98 -15.12 -9.24
CA ASN A 129 -3.03 -15.41 -10.32
C ASN A 129 -1.86 -14.40 -10.40
N GLY A 130 -1.73 -13.49 -9.44
CA GLY A 130 -0.65 -12.49 -9.40
C GLY A 130 -0.98 -11.17 -10.11
N ASN A 131 -1.93 -11.15 -11.05
CA ASN A 131 -2.27 -9.90 -11.75
C ASN A 131 -2.93 -8.89 -10.82
N SER A 132 -2.67 -7.61 -11.06
CA SER A 132 -3.39 -6.52 -10.40
C SER A 132 -4.89 -6.56 -10.70
N LYS A 133 -5.66 -6.07 -9.74
CA LYS A 133 -7.11 -5.98 -9.82
C LYS A 133 -7.51 -4.55 -10.10
N LEU A 134 -8.45 -4.38 -11.04
CA LEU A 134 -9.02 -3.06 -11.35
C LEU A 134 -9.79 -2.53 -10.14
N GLY A 135 -9.61 -1.24 -9.84
CA GLY A 135 -10.30 -0.48 -8.79
C GLY A 135 -11.81 -0.75 -8.74
N PRO A 136 -12.56 -0.60 -9.85
CA PRO A 136 -14.00 -0.90 -9.89
C PRO A 136 -14.40 -2.32 -9.49
N ARG A 137 -13.46 -3.27 -9.48
CA ARG A 137 -13.71 -4.67 -9.10
C ARG A 137 -13.32 -4.98 -7.66
N THR A 138 -12.70 -4.02 -6.97
CA THR A 138 -12.36 -4.12 -5.55
C THR A 138 -13.52 -3.69 -4.66
N HIS A 139 -13.56 -4.19 -3.43
CA HIS A 139 -14.48 -3.76 -2.37
C HIS A 139 -14.02 -4.35 -1.03
N TYR A 140 -14.52 -3.78 0.08
CA TYR A 140 -14.28 -4.28 1.43
C TYR A 140 -14.63 -5.77 1.58
N GLY A 141 -13.85 -6.49 2.39
CA GLY A 141 -14.02 -7.92 2.64
C GLY A 141 -13.35 -8.85 1.62
N GLN A 142 -12.82 -8.32 0.51
CA GLN A 142 -12.02 -9.14 -0.41
C GLN A 142 -10.65 -9.48 0.16
N LYS A 143 -10.22 -10.74 0.07
CA LYS A 143 -8.84 -11.11 0.41
C LYS A 143 -7.79 -10.42 -0.48
N ALA A 144 -8.18 -10.06 -1.70
CA ALA A 144 -7.30 -9.45 -2.71
C ALA A 144 -6.73 -8.09 -2.30
N ILE A 145 -7.37 -7.38 -1.36
CA ILE A 145 -6.98 -6.03 -0.93
C ILE A 145 -6.16 -6.05 0.37
N LEU A 146 -5.97 -7.24 0.98
CA LEU A 146 -5.31 -7.39 2.26
C LEU A 146 -3.81 -7.60 2.06
N PHE A 147 -3.00 -6.66 2.54
CA PHE A 147 -1.54 -6.69 2.46
C PHE A 147 -0.92 -6.77 3.84
N LEU A 148 0.12 -7.59 3.98
CA LEU A 148 0.96 -7.64 5.16
C LEU A 148 2.30 -6.97 4.82
N PRO A 149 2.66 -5.84 5.47
CA PRO A 149 3.95 -5.21 5.27
C PRO A 149 5.06 -6.01 5.97
N LEU A 150 5.95 -6.62 5.20
CA LEU A 150 7.07 -7.44 5.69
C LEU A 150 8.41 -6.70 5.54
N PRO A 151 9.40 -6.97 6.40
CA PRO A 151 10.76 -6.47 6.20
C PRO A 151 11.40 -7.10 4.94
N VAL A 152 12.32 -6.36 4.31
CA VAL A 152 13.09 -6.85 3.16
C VAL A 152 14.11 -7.90 3.60
N SER A 153 14.89 -7.64 4.64
CA SER A 153 15.71 -8.65 5.33
C SER A 153 14.80 -9.58 6.14
N ALA A 154 15.08 -10.88 6.09
CA ALA A 154 14.57 -11.82 7.06
C ALA A 154 15.50 -11.78 8.28
N ASP A 155 15.38 -10.73 9.09
CA ASP A 155 16.03 -10.67 10.40
C ASP A 155 15.21 -11.47 11.41
#